data_AF-A0A914BMI0-F1
#
_entry.id   AF-A0A914BMI0-F1
#
_cell.length_a   1.000
_cell.length_b   1.000
_cell.length_c   1.000
_cell.angle_alpha   90.00
_cell.angle_beta   90.00
_cell.angle_gamma   90.00
#
_symmetry.space_group_name_H-M   'P 1'
#
loop_
_entity.id
_entity.type
_entity.pdbx_description
1 polymer ?
#
loop_
_entity_poly.entity_id
_entity_poly.type
_entity_poly.pdbx_seq_one_letter_code
_entity_poly.pdbx_strand_id
1 'polypeptide(L)'
;MAEQAALAFQAVVGIVGICGNGLVCGVIAKVRFMHTLTNAFIFNQALVDLIGSLVILLQRFVPIPDPIPPGAIGVLLCALWATKFLQWGPFTVSTFNLIALTLERYLAIVFPFRYQTLASRKKATAVLVGMWVAGFLFSVYSIYFRYYEDGECVPNQVAHPRVIGVCVFFVKFFLPVSVMLVVYGHIMVVLKKGTGRIQPGPAAAGPSTEGQGESLMRARRNTFKTLLIVCVAFIICWSPDQIFFFLFNIGVEVDFNSPVSYLFVGMVSLNCCLNPFIYAIKYKQFQKALKVVFGKRGDRASVATLSTGQN
;
A
#
# COMPACT_ATOMS: atom_id res chain seq x y z
N MET A 1 -4.43 28.89 -11.36
CA MET A 1 -5.63 28.37 -10.66
C MET A 1 -5.57 26.85 -10.48
N ALA A 2 -5.40 26.05 -11.55
CA ALA A 2 -5.34 24.58 -11.45
C ALA A 2 -4.23 24.04 -10.53
N GLU A 3 -3.03 24.59 -10.62
CA GLU A 3 -1.90 24.23 -9.76
C GLU A 3 -2.20 24.46 -8.27
N GLN A 4 -2.70 25.66 -7.91
CA GLN A 4 -3.08 25.97 -6.53
C GLN A 4 -4.18 25.03 -6.00
N ALA A 5 -5.17 24.69 -6.82
CA ALA A 5 -6.20 23.73 -6.46
C ALA A 5 -5.62 22.32 -6.22
N ALA A 6 -4.70 21.87 -7.07
CA ALA A 6 -4.03 20.59 -6.91
C ALA A 6 -3.16 20.53 -5.64
N LEU A 7 -2.47 21.62 -5.33
CA LEU A 7 -1.66 21.74 -4.13
C LEU A 7 -2.51 21.73 -2.86
N ALA A 8 -3.64 22.44 -2.85
CA ALA A 8 -4.60 22.38 -1.74
C ALA A 8 -5.17 20.97 -1.56
N PHE A 9 -5.52 20.31 -2.67
CA PHE A 9 -6.00 18.94 -2.66
C PHE A 9 -4.97 17.96 -2.08
N GLN A 10 -3.70 18.05 -2.49
CA GLN A 10 -2.62 17.22 -1.94
C GLN A 10 -2.39 17.45 -0.45
N ALA A 11 -2.52 18.70 0.03
CA ALA A 11 -2.42 18.99 1.46
C ALA A 11 -3.55 18.33 2.26
N VAL A 12 -4.79 18.39 1.76
CA VAL A 12 -5.94 17.69 2.37
C VAL A 12 -5.69 16.19 2.40
N VAL A 13 -5.27 15.60 1.27
CA VAL A 13 -4.95 14.18 1.17
C VAL A 13 -3.84 13.78 2.15
N GLY A 14 -2.78 14.58 2.28
CA GLY A 14 -1.70 14.36 3.23
C GLY A 14 -2.19 14.35 4.68
N ILE A 15 -3.02 15.32 5.08
CA ILE A 15 -3.60 15.39 6.44
C ILE A 15 -4.49 14.17 6.72
N VAL A 16 -5.39 13.84 5.78
CA VAL A 16 -6.28 12.68 5.90
C VAL A 16 -5.48 11.38 5.96
N GLY A 17 -4.43 11.27 5.13
CA GLY A 17 -3.52 10.13 5.11
C GLY A 17 -2.76 9.96 6.43
N ILE A 18 -2.26 11.05 7.03
CA ILE A 18 -1.59 11.01 8.33
C ILE A 18 -2.55 10.54 9.42
N CYS A 19 -3.71 11.18 9.55
CA CYS A 19 -4.69 10.85 10.58
C CYS A 19 -5.24 9.42 10.41
N GLY A 20 -5.64 9.06 9.19
CA GLY A 20 -6.26 7.78 8.89
C GLY A 20 -5.29 6.60 9.05
N ASN A 21 -4.08 6.70 8.49
CA ASN A 21 -3.11 5.61 8.61
C ASN A 21 -2.50 5.54 10.01
N GLY A 22 -2.30 6.68 10.68
CA GLY A 22 -1.94 6.73 12.10
C GLY A 22 -2.96 5.98 12.98
N LEU A 23 -4.25 6.18 12.72
CA LEU A 23 -5.32 5.42 13.38
C LEU A 23 -5.23 3.92 13.10
N VAL A 24 -5.02 3.52 11.84
CA VAL A 24 -4.89 2.09 11.48
C VAL A 24 -3.72 1.45 12.22
N CYS A 25 -2.56 2.10 12.20
CA CYS A 25 -1.37 1.65 12.94
C CYS A 25 -1.66 1.52 14.44
N GLY A 26 -2.23 2.56 15.06
CA GLY A 26 -2.55 2.56 16.49
C GLY A 26 -3.54 1.47 16.90
N VAL A 27 -4.59 1.25 16.12
CA VAL A 27 -5.60 0.21 16.38
C VAL A 27 -4.99 -1.19 16.27
N ILE A 28 -4.22 -1.47 15.20
CA ILE A 28 -3.59 -2.79 15.03
C ILE A 28 -2.55 -3.04 16.12
N ALA A 29 -1.76 -2.04 16.50
CA ALA A 29 -0.78 -2.16 17.57
C ALA A 29 -1.44 -2.48 18.92
N LYS A 30 -2.54 -1.80 19.26
CA LYS A 30 -3.21 -1.90 20.55
C LYS A 30 -4.06 -3.17 20.73
N VAL A 31 -4.67 -3.68 19.66
CA VAL A 31 -5.67 -4.76 19.76
C VAL A 31 -5.06 -6.13 19.45
N ARG A 32 -4.90 -6.97 20.49
CA ARG A 32 -4.19 -8.27 20.42
C ARG A 32 -4.71 -9.23 19.34
N PHE A 33 -6.03 -9.38 19.18
CA PHE A 33 -6.57 -10.29 18.15
C PHE A 33 -6.27 -9.82 16.72
N MET A 34 -5.83 -8.56 16.53
CA MET A 34 -5.36 -8.06 15.25
C MET A 34 -3.92 -8.50 14.94
N HIS A 35 -3.18 -9.14 15.85
CA HIS A 35 -1.78 -9.53 15.61
C HIS A 35 -1.64 -10.82 14.77
N THR A 36 -2.08 -10.75 13.52
CA THR A 36 -1.98 -11.82 12.51
C THR A 36 -0.96 -11.43 11.42
N LEU A 37 -0.48 -12.41 10.63
CA LEU A 37 0.46 -12.13 9.54
C LEU A 37 -0.12 -11.13 8.53
N THR A 38 -1.37 -11.32 8.11
CA THR A 38 -2.05 -10.42 7.18
C THR A 38 -2.15 -9.00 7.73
N ASN A 39 -2.46 -8.86 9.02
CA ASN A 39 -2.53 -7.54 9.65
C ASN A 39 -1.15 -6.91 9.85
N ALA A 40 -0.05 -7.68 9.87
CA ALA A 40 1.30 -7.12 9.81
C ALA A 40 1.59 -6.47 8.45
N PHE A 41 1.15 -7.08 7.34
CA PHE A 41 1.22 -6.44 6.01
C PHE A 41 0.32 -5.23 5.88
N ILE A 42 -0.89 -5.26 6.47
CA ILE A 42 -1.81 -4.10 6.51
C ILE A 42 -1.20 -2.98 7.37
N PHE A 43 -0.58 -3.31 8.51
CA PHE A 43 0.13 -2.35 9.33
C PHE A 43 1.30 -1.73 8.57
N ASN A 44 2.11 -2.55 7.87
CA ASN A 44 3.20 -2.03 7.05
C ASN A 44 2.69 -1.12 5.94
N GLN A 45 1.59 -1.49 5.27
CA GLN A 45 0.93 -0.64 4.28
C GLN A 45 0.56 0.72 4.87
N ALA A 46 -0.14 0.73 6.02
CA ALA A 46 -0.52 1.96 6.70
C ALA A 46 0.71 2.77 7.15
N LEU A 47 1.79 2.14 7.60
CA LEU A 47 3.03 2.83 7.98
C LEU A 47 3.69 3.51 6.78
N VAL A 48 3.78 2.80 5.63
CA VAL A 48 4.31 3.35 4.38
C VAL A 48 3.47 4.53 3.91
N ASP A 49 2.14 4.39 3.92
CA ASP A 49 1.21 5.43 3.49
C ASP A 49 1.21 6.64 4.45
N LEU A 50 1.40 6.41 5.76
CA LEU A 50 1.59 7.45 6.78
C LEU A 50 2.87 8.26 6.50
N ILE A 51 3.99 7.58 6.27
CA ILE A 51 5.27 8.22 5.94
C ILE A 51 5.16 8.98 4.61
N GLY A 52 4.56 8.36 3.58
CA GLY A 52 4.32 9.00 2.29
C GLY A 52 3.45 10.26 2.42
N SER A 53 2.38 10.20 3.21
CA SER A 53 1.49 11.34 3.46
C SER A 53 2.21 12.47 4.21
N LEU A 54 3.08 12.13 5.17
CA LEU A 54 3.94 13.09 5.85
C LEU A 54 4.93 13.75 4.88
N VAL A 55 5.61 12.97 4.04
CA VAL A 55 6.57 13.50 3.07
C VAL A 55 5.88 14.42 2.05
N ILE A 56 4.70 14.06 1.55
CA ILE A 56 3.90 14.92 0.65
C ILE A 56 3.61 16.26 1.32
N LEU A 57 3.19 16.24 2.59
CA LEU A 57 2.87 17.45 3.33
C LEU A 57 4.12 18.30 3.60
N LEU A 58 5.23 17.67 3.98
CA LEU A 58 6.48 18.38 4.22
C LEU A 58 7.04 19.00 2.95
N GLN A 59 7.06 18.28 1.83
CA GLN A 59 7.49 18.82 0.53
C GLN A 59 6.63 19.99 0.05
N ARG A 60 5.40 20.11 0.57
CA ARG A 60 4.51 21.23 0.29
C ARG A 60 4.84 22.48 1.13
N PHE A 61 5.05 22.30 2.44
CA PHE A 61 5.20 23.42 3.37
C PHE A 61 6.66 23.78 3.69
N VAL A 62 7.60 22.92 3.35
CA VAL A 62 9.03 23.11 3.57
C VAL A 62 9.71 23.24 2.20
N PRO A 63 9.83 24.47 1.67
CA PRO A 63 10.55 24.71 0.43
C PRO A 63 12.05 24.47 0.62
N ILE A 64 12.75 24.21 -0.50
CA ILE A 64 14.21 24.18 -0.52
C ILE A 64 14.71 25.63 -0.33
N PRO A 65 15.77 25.87 0.48
CA PRO A 65 16.40 27.18 0.58
C PRO A 65 16.88 27.70 -0.78
N ASP A 66 16.76 29.01 -1.00
CA ASP A 66 17.23 29.68 -2.20
C ASP A 66 18.07 30.92 -1.79
N PRO A 67 19.40 30.92 -1.99
CA PRO A 67 20.21 29.86 -2.60
C PRO A 67 20.39 28.63 -1.70
N ILE A 68 20.69 27.48 -2.32
CA ILE A 68 20.93 26.22 -1.61
C ILE A 68 22.28 26.27 -0.87
N PRO A 69 22.34 25.85 0.41
CA PRO A 69 23.57 25.90 1.18
C PRO A 69 24.69 25.06 0.55
N PRO A 70 25.94 25.55 0.52
CA PRO A 70 27.06 24.80 -0.05
C PRO A 70 27.44 23.57 0.78
N GLY A 71 28.13 22.64 0.13
CA GLY A 71 28.64 21.41 0.74
C GLY A 71 27.64 20.25 0.75
N ALA A 72 27.86 19.30 1.67
CA ALA A 72 27.12 18.03 1.70
C ALA A 72 25.60 18.22 1.88
N ILE A 73 25.17 19.26 2.61
CA ILE A 73 23.74 19.55 2.83
C ILE A 73 23.05 19.91 1.51
N GLY A 74 23.66 20.78 0.70
CA GLY A 74 23.11 21.14 -0.61
C GLY A 74 22.99 19.95 -1.55
N VAL A 75 24.03 19.11 -1.59
CA VAL A 75 24.02 17.85 -2.36
C VAL A 75 22.89 16.92 -1.90
N LEU A 76 22.70 16.75 -0.59
CA LEU A 76 21.62 15.90 -0.05
C LEU A 76 20.23 16.47 -0.32
N LEU A 77 20.05 17.79 -0.24
CA LEU A 77 18.78 18.44 -0.59
C LEU A 77 18.44 18.22 -2.07
N CYS A 78 19.40 18.36 -2.98
CA CYS A 78 19.16 18.05 -4.40
C CYS A 78 18.88 16.55 -4.60
N ALA A 79 19.74 15.70 -4.05
CA ALA A 79 19.67 14.25 -4.22
C ALA A 79 18.39 13.63 -3.66
N LEU A 80 17.92 14.07 -2.48
CA LEU A 80 16.83 13.41 -1.74
C LEU A 80 15.51 14.19 -1.77
N TRP A 81 15.56 15.52 -1.68
CA TRP A 81 14.37 16.37 -1.59
C TRP A 81 13.90 16.83 -2.96
N ALA A 82 14.77 17.46 -3.75
CA ALA A 82 14.41 18.02 -5.06
C ALA A 82 13.99 16.95 -6.08
N THR A 83 14.63 15.77 -6.05
CA THR A 83 14.29 14.61 -6.89
C THR A 83 13.07 13.83 -6.38
N LYS A 84 12.57 14.19 -5.19
CA LYS A 84 11.48 13.50 -4.49
C LYS A 84 11.78 12.03 -4.17
N PHE A 85 13.06 11.65 -4.01
CA PHE A 85 13.47 10.30 -3.64
C PHE A 85 12.74 9.79 -2.39
N LEU A 86 12.61 10.65 -1.36
CA LEU A 86 11.91 10.32 -0.11
C LEU A 86 10.40 10.09 -0.29
N GLN A 87 9.80 10.56 -1.40
CA GLN A 87 8.43 10.27 -1.77
C GLN A 87 8.35 8.99 -2.63
N TRP A 88 9.23 8.86 -3.62
CA TRP A 88 9.23 7.74 -4.55
C TRP A 88 9.58 6.41 -3.90
N GLY A 89 10.47 6.40 -2.90
CA GLY A 89 10.82 5.23 -2.10
C GLY A 89 9.58 4.56 -1.48
N PRO A 90 8.87 5.24 -0.55
CA PRO A 90 7.64 4.72 0.05
C PRO A 90 6.58 4.27 -0.97
N PHE A 91 6.39 4.98 -2.08
CA PHE A 91 5.47 4.54 -3.13
C PHE A 91 5.87 3.20 -3.77
N THR A 92 7.16 2.97 -3.99
CA THR A 92 7.67 1.67 -4.46
C THR A 92 7.47 0.59 -3.39
N VAL A 93 7.76 0.89 -2.12
CA VAL A 93 7.55 -0.05 -1.00
C VAL A 93 6.08 -0.46 -0.89
N SER A 94 5.17 0.50 -1.02
CA SER A 94 3.71 0.29 -1.02
C SER A 94 3.30 -0.70 -2.12
N THR A 95 3.80 -0.50 -3.34
CA THR A 95 3.54 -1.39 -4.47
C THR A 95 4.00 -2.82 -4.19
N PHE A 96 5.23 -3.00 -3.71
CA PHE A 96 5.76 -4.33 -3.38
C PHE A 96 5.00 -4.98 -2.23
N ASN A 97 4.57 -4.20 -1.23
CA ASN A 97 3.75 -4.68 -0.13
C ASN A 97 2.38 -5.19 -0.58
N LEU A 98 1.73 -4.53 -1.55
CA LEU A 98 0.49 -5.02 -2.14
C LEU A 98 0.67 -6.36 -2.88
N ILE A 99 1.79 -6.55 -3.59
CA ILE A 99 2.10 -7.84 -4.22
C ILE A 99 2.31 -8.91 -3.16
N ALA A 100 3.14 -8.64 -2.14
CA ALA A 100 3.40 -9.59 -1.07
C ALA A 100 2.12 -9.99 -0.32
N LEU A 101 1.25 -9.01 -0.05
CA LEU A 101 -0.07 -9.23 0.54
C LEU A 101 -0.98 -10.07 -0.37
N THR A 102 -0.94 -9.82 -1.68
CA THR A 102 -1.68 -10.63 -2.67
C THR A 102 -1.22 -12.08 -2.67
N LEU A 103 0.09 -12.33 -2.67
CA LEU A 103 0.68 -13.67 -2.60
C LEU A 103 0.40 -14.36 -1.26
N GLU A 104 0.44 -13.63 -0.16
CA GLU A 104 0.12 -14.15 1.16
C GLU A 104 -1.36 -14.57 1.23
N ARG A 105 -2.28 -13.80 0.64
CA ARG A 105 -3.70 -14.18 0.50
C ARG A 105 -3.89 -15.39 -0.40
N TYR A 106 -3.14 -15.48 -1.47
CA TYR A 106 -3.14 -16.63 -2.35
C TYR A 106 -2.79 -17.92 -1.60
N LEU A 107 -1.67 -17.92 -0.88
CA LEU A 107 -1.25 -19.06 -0.07
C LEU A 107 -2.29 -19.42 0.99
N ALA A 108 -2.83 -18.43 1.70
CA ALA A 108 -3.79 -18.64 2.77
C ALA A 108 -5.13 -19.23 2.28
N ILE A 109 -5.57 -18.95 1.05
CA ILE A 109 -6.86 -19.38 0.53
C ILE A 109 -6.74 -20.63 -0.35
N VAL A 110 -5.75 -20.67 -1.24
CA VAL A 110 -5.59 -21.75 -2.23
C VAL A 110 -4.83 -22.95 -1.63
N PHE A 111 -3.88 -22.71 -0.73
CA PHE A 111 -3.06 -23.76 -0.13
C PHE A 111 -3.08 -23.72 1.41
N PRO A 112 -4.25 -23.89 2.06
CA PRO A 112 -4.41 -23.66 3.50
C PRO A 112 -3.48 -24.51 4.38
N PHE A 113 -3.22 -25.77 4.02
CA PHE A 113 -2.30 -26.65 4.77
C PHE A 113 -0.83 -26.23 4.62
N ARG A 114 -0.40 -25.89 3.40
CA ARG A 114 0.96 -25.34 3.17
C ARG A 114 1.13 -24.00 3.85
N TYR A 115 0.08 -23.19 3.91
CA TYR A 115 0.12 -21.91 4.61
C TYR A 115 0.40 -22.10 6.11
N GLN A 116 -0.17 -23.12 6.77
CA GLN A 116 0.10 -23.38 8.18
C GLN A 116 1.58 -23.71 8.47
N THR A 117 2.29 -24.35 7.53
CA THR A 117 3.72 -24.69 7.69
C THR A 117 4.66 -23.60 7.18
N LEU A 118 4.25 -22.86 6.14
CA LEU A 118 5.07 -21.81 5.53
C LEU A 118 4.95 -20.46 6.26
N ALA A 119 3.76 -20.12 6.76
CA ALA A 119 3.49 -18.82 7.36
C ALA A 119 4.15 -18.71 8.74
N SER A 120 5.24 -17.96 8.82
CA SER A 120 5.96 -17.68 10.06
C SER A 120 6.21 -16.19 10.19
N ARG A 121 6.14 -15.67 11.43
CA ARG A 121 6.43 -14.27 11.75
C ARG A 121 7.84 -13.88 11.29
N LYS A 122 8.85 -14.76 11.49
CA LYS A 122 10.23 -14.50 11.07
C LYS A 122 10.35 -14.28 9.56
N LYS A 123 9.72 -15.15 8.77
CA LYS A 123 9.71 -15.05 7.30
C LYS A 123 8.96 -13.80 6.85
N ALA A 124 7.81 -13.50 7.46
CA ALA A 124 7.07 -12.28 7.15
C ALA A 124 7.86 -11.01 7.47
N THR A 125 8.54 -10.94 8.63
CA THR A 125 9.42 -9.81 8.95
C THR A 125 10.54 -9.64 7.92
N ALA A 126 11.16 -10.74 7.47
CA ALA A 126 12.17 -10.69 6.42
C ALA A 126 11.61 -10.12 5.10
N VAL A 127 10.39 -10.52 4.71
CA VAL A 127 9.71 -9.97 3.53
C VAL A 127 9.42 -8.47 3.71
N LEU A 128 8.92 -8.06 4.88
CA LEU A 128 8.64 -6.65 5.19
C LEU A 128 9.90 -5.78 5.05
N VAL A 129 11.00 -6.18 5.71
CA VAL A 129 12.28 -5.47 5.62
C VAL A 129 12.83 -5.47 4.18
N GLY A 130 12.74 -6.61 3.50
CA GLY A 130 13.17 -6.74 2.11
C GLY A 130 12.46 -5.76 1.17
N MET A 131 11.16 -5.52 1.37
CA MET A 131 10.40 -4.56 0.56
C MET A 131 10.83 -3.11 0.78
N TRP A 132 11.19 -2.74 2.02
CA TRP A 132 11.75 -1.41 2.31
C TRP A 132 13.08 -1.21 1.58
N VAL A 133 14.00 -2.18 1.72
CA VAL A 133 15.30 -2.13 1.06
C VAL A 133 15.13 -2.10 -0.47
N ALA A 134 14.34 -3.02 -1.03
CA ALA A 134 14.11 -3.09 -2.47
C ALA A 134 13.42 -1.84 -3.01
N GLY A 135 12.46 -1.26 -2.27
CA GLY A 135 11.74 -0.07 -2.71
C GLY A 135 12.63 1.17 -2.78
N PHE A 136 13.47 1.40 -1.77
CA PHE A 136 14.44 2.49 -1.79
C PHE A 136 15.57 2.26 -2.79
N LEU A 137 16.10 1.03 -2.86
CA LEU A 137 17.13 0.66 -3.83
C LEU A 137 16.64 0.87 -5.27
N PHE A 138 15.42 0.45 -5.57
CA PHE A 138 14.83 0.69 -6.88
C PHE A 138 14.68 2.19 -7.16
N SER A 139 14.28 3.00 -6.17
CA SER A 139 14.11 4.45 -6.35
C SER A 139 15.43 5.23 -6.47
N VAL A 140 16.61 4.60 -6.31
CA VAL A 140 17.92 5.29 -6.39
C VAL A 140 18.13 6.01 -7.72
N TYR A 141 17.54 5.52 -8.83
CA TYR A 141 17.64 6.21 -10.12
C TYR A 141 17.19 7.68 -10.06
N SER A 142 16.22 8.02 -9.20
CA SER A 142 15.68 9.38 -9.14
C SER A 142 16.71 10.39 -8.65
N ILE A 143 17.65 9.95 -7.81
CA ILE A 143 18.73 10.78 -7.25
C ILE A 143 19.57 11.39 -8.36
N TYR A 144 19.77 10.67 -9.46
CA TYR A 144 20.64 11.10 -10.56
C TYR A 144 20.00 12.08 -11.54
N PHE A 145 18.73 12.45 -11.38
CA PHE A 145 18.08 13.41 -12.29
C PHE A 145 18.43 14.87 -12.03
N ARG A 146 18.99 15.19 -10.86
CA ARG A 146 19.44 16.55 -10.52
C ARG A 146 20.75 16.48 -9.76
N TYR A 147 21.62 17.46 -9.97
CA TYR A 147 22.85 17.63 -9.20
C TYR A 147 22.93 19.05 -8.64
N TYR A 148 23.81 19.24 -7.67
CA TYR A 148 24.06 20.54 -7.05
C TYR A 148 25.14 21.29 -7.83
N GLU A 149 24.87 22.54 -8.20
CA GLU A 149 25.82 23.43 -8.87
C GLU A 149 25.57 24.86 -8.38
N ASP A 150 26.59 25.49 -7.78
CA ASP A 150 26.62 26.91 -7.39
C ASP A 150 25.36 27.46 -6.70
N GLY A 151 24.78 26.68 -5.77
CA GLY A 151 23.59 27.10 -5.01
C GLY A 151 22.26 26.71 -5.64
N GLU A 152 22.26 25.94 -6.74
CA GLU A 152 21.06 25.49 -7.44
C GLU A 152 21.01 23.95 -7.61
N CYS A 153 19.80 23.39 -7.75
CA CYS A 153 19.59 21.99 -8.14
C CYS A 153 19.29 21.88 -9.63
N VAL A 154 20.33 21.77 -10.44
CA VAL A 154 20.24 21.74 -11.89
C VAL A 154 19.86 20.34 -12.42
N PRO A 155 19.03 20.24 -13.48
CA PRO A 155 18.73 18.96 -14.13
C PRO A 155 19.99 18.30 -14.71
N ASN A 156 20.13 17.00 -14.51
CA ASN A 156 21.22 16.21 -15.04
C ASN A 156 20.86 15.53 -16.38
N GLN A 157 21.81 15.44 -17.30
CA GLN A 157 21.65 14.65 -18.53
C GLN A 157 21.97 13.18 -18.28
N VAL A 158 20.93 12.41 -18.00
CA VAL A 158 21.02 10.95 -17.84
C VAL A 158 21.17 10.30 -19.22
N ALA A 159 22.07 9.32 -19.37
CA ALA A 159 22.40 8.70 -20.67
C ALA A 159 21.21 7.98 -21.34
N HIS A 160 20.35 7.31 -20.56
CA HIS A 160 19.23 6.52 -21.07
C HIS A 160 17.91 6.78 -20.31
N PRO A 161 17.34 7.99 -20.36
CA PRO A 161 16.18 8.36 -19.56
C PRO A 161 14.93 7.58 -19.98
N ARG A 162 14.79 7.32 -21.29
CA ARG A 162 13.69 6.51 -21.85
C ARG A 162 13.69 5.08 -21.31
N VAL A 163 14.86 4.44 -21.29
CA VAL A 163 15.01 3.07 -20.76
C VAL A 163 14.64 3.04 -19.29
N ILE A 164 15.13 3.98 -18.49
CA ILE A 164 14.79 4.11 -17.07
C ILE A 164 13.29 4.27 -16.89
N GLY A 165 12.65 5.20 -17.63
CA GLY A 165 11.23 5.45 -17.49
C GLY A 165 10.35 4.26 -17.89
N VAL A 166 10.72 3.54 -18.96
CA VAL A 166 10.06 2.28 -19.33
C VAL A 166 10.24 1.22 -18.25
N CYS A 167 11.46 1.03 -17.72
CA CYS A 167 11.71 0.10 -16.61
C CYS A 167 10.87 0.45 -15.37
N VAL A 168 10.73 1.73 -15.05
CA VAL A 168 9.90 2.23 -13.95
C VAL A 168 8.43 1.85 -14.15
N PHE A 169 7.87 2.07 -15.34
CA PHE A 169 6.51 1.64 -15.66
C PHE A 169 6.33 0.13 -15.47
N PHE A 170 7.26 -0.67 -15.97
CA PHE A 170 7.16 -2.13 -15.88
C PHE A 170 7.23 -2.64 -14.43
N VAL A 171 8.20 -2.14 -13.64
CA VAL A 171 8.45 -2.62 -12.29
C VAL A 171 7.44 -2.05 -11.28
N LYS A 172 7.07 -0.78 -11.40
CA LYS A 172 6.16 -0.13 -10.44
C LYS A 172 4.68 -0.29 -10.79
N PHE A 173 4.35 -0.67 -12.01
CA PHE A 173 2.95 -0.74 -12.43
C PHE A 173 2.60 -2.03 -13.18
N PHE A 174 3.16 -2.26 -14.38
CA PHE A 174 2.70 -3.37 -15.24
C PHE A 174 2.84 -4.75 -14.57
N LEU A 175 4.03 -5.08 -14.06
CA LEU A 175 4.28 -6.36 -13.40
C LEU A 175 3.45 -6.51 -12.10
N PRO A 176 3.43 -5.53 -11.17
CA PRO A 176 2.56 -5.57 -9.99
C PRO A 176 1.09 -5.82 -10.33
N VAL A 177 0.54 -5.07 -11.28
CA VAL A 177 -0.87 -5.20 -11.68
C VAL A 177 -1.14 -6.55 -12.33
N SER A 178 -0.25 -7.02 -13.20
CA SER A 178 -0.37 -8.34 -13.84
C SER A 178 -0.40 -9.46 -12.81
N VAL A 179 0.52 -9.44 -11.84
CA VAL A 179 0.54 -10.41 -10.73
C VAL A 179 -0.75 -10.35 -9.93
N MET A 180 -1.21 -9.16 -9.54
CA MET A 180 -2.45 -9.01 -8.76
C MET A 180 -3.67 -9.55 -9.52
N LEU A 181 -3.82 -9.21 -10.80
CA LEU A 181 -4.94 -9.65 -11.63
C LEU A 181 -4.97 -11.17 -11.81
N VAL A 182 -3.83 -11.77 -12.15
CA VAL A 182 -3.71 -13.23 -12.32
C VAL A 182 -4.00 -13.95 -11.01
N VAL A 183 -3.36 -13.53 -9.93
CA VAL A 183 -3.48 -14.18 -8.62
C VAL A 183 -4.89 -14.05 -8.07
N TYR A 184 -5.46 -12.85 -8.05
CA TYR A 184 -6.82 -12.64 -7.56
C TYR A 184 -7.89 -13.25 -8.47
N GLY A 185 -7.68 -13.24 -9.78
CA GLY A 185 -8.51 -13.97 -10.74
C GLY A 185 -8.55 -15.46 -10.40
N HIS A 186 -7.39 -16.08 -10.16
CA HIS A 186 -7.32 -17.48 -9.75
C HIS A 186 -8.00 -17.74 -8.40
N ILE A 187 -7.78 -16.88 -7.39
CA ILE A 187 -8.48 -16.99 -6.09
C ILE A 187 -10.00 -16.97 -6.29
N MET A 188 -10.51 -16.08 -7.14
CA MET A 188 -11.94 -15.99 -7.43
C MET A 188 -12.48 -17.27 -8.08
N VAL A 189 -11.73 -17.88 -9.00
CA VAL A 189 -12.09 -19.17 -9.61
C VAL A 189 -12.12 -20.29 -8.56
N VAL A 190 -11.09 -20.39 -7.71
CA VAL A 190 -11.02 -21.39 -6.64
C VAL A 190 -12.18 -21.23 -5.66
N LEU A 191 -12.48 -20.00 -5.23
CA LEU A 191 -13.57 -19.71 -4.31
C LEU A 191 -14.94 -20.07 -4.91
N LYS A 192 -15.19 -19.77 -6.20
CA LYS A 192 -16.44 -20.13 -6.90
C LYS A 192 -16.62 -21.65 -6.99
N LYS A 193 -15.56 -22.38 -7.34
CA LYS A 193 -15.57 -23.85 -7.42
C LYS A 193 -15.75 -24.51 -6.05
N GLY A 194 -15.19 -23.92 -5.00
CA GLY A 194 -15.35 -24.40 -3.62
C GLY A 194 -16.79 -24.30 -3.10
N THR A 195 -17.51 -23.23 -3.45
CA THR A 195 -18.94 -23.10 -3.10
C THR A 195 -19.86 -24.11 -3.79
N GLY A 196 -19.45 -24.70 -4.92
CA GLY A 196 -20.23 -25.72 -5.64
C GLY A 196 -20.00 -27.15 -5.14
N ARG A 197 -19.01 -27.38 -4.25
CA ARG A 197 -18.68 -28.71 -3.69
C ARG A 197 -19.24 -28.96 -2.30
N ILE A 198 -19.91 -27.97 -1.70
CA ILE A 198 -20.67 -28.16 -0.46
C ILE A 198 -22.03 -28.75 -0.85
N GLN A 199 -22.03 -30.00 -1.28
CA GLN A 199 -23.22 -30.84 -1.20
C GLN A 199 -23.33 -31.26 0.28
N PRO A 200 -24.52 -31.16 0.91
CA PRO A 200 -24.72 -31.68 2.25
C PRO A 200 -24.55 -33.20 2.22
N GLY A 201 -23.35 -33.69 2.49
CA GLY A 201 -23.09 -35.10 2.76
C GLY A 201 -23.78 -35.50 4.07
N PRO A 202 -24.16 -36.77 4.24
CA PRO A 202 -24.95 -37.21 5.39
C PRO A 202 -24.20 -36.89 6.69
N ALA A 203 -24.94 -36.35 7.66
CA ALA A 203 -24.49 -35.99 8.99
C ALA A 203 -23.76 -37.15 9.69
N ALA A 204 -22.44 -37.21 9.54
CA ALA A 204 -21.58 -38.20 10.17
C ALA A 204 -20.18 -37.64 10.46
N ALA A 205 -20.11 -36.39 10.94
CA ALA A 205 -18.92 -35.86 11.62
C ALA A 205 -19.38 -34.95 12.75
N GLY A 206 -18.78 -35.10 13.93
CA GLY A 206 -19.24 -34.46 15.16
C GLY A 206 -19.28 -32.92 15.11
N PRO A 207 -20.00 -32.26 16.05
CA PRO A 207 -20.44 -30.87 15.92
C PRO A 207 -19.35 -29.78 15.97
N SER A 208 -18.08 -30.12 16.19
CA SER A 208 -17.05 -29.16 16.61
C SER A 208 -16.00 -28.80 15.54
N THR A 209 -15.67 -29.69 14.60
CA THR A 209 -14.53 -29.48 13.68
C THR A 209 -14.94 -28.90 12.32
N GLU A 210 -16.08 -29.31 11.76
CA GLU A 210 -16.57 -28.81 10.45
C GLU A 210 -16.97 -27.33 10.52
N GLY A 211 -17.73 -26.94 11.56
CA GLY A 211 -18.18 -25.55 11.74
C GLY A 211 -17.04 -24.55 11.97
N GLN A 212 -15.95 -24.95 12.65
CA GLN A 212 -14.78 -24.09 12.83
C GLN A 212 -14.03 -23.85 11.52
N GLY A 213 -13.82 -24.89 10.71
CA GLY A 213 -13.14 -24.78 9.41
C GLY A 213 -13.89 -23.86 8.43
N GLU A 214 -15.21 -23.97 8.36
CA GLU A 214 -16.04 -23.10 7.53
C GLU A 214 -16.00 -21.64 7.99
N SER A 215 -16.04 -21.41 9.31
CA SER A 215 -15.97 -20.06 9.88
C SER A 215 -14.65 -19.35 9.56
N LEU A 216 -13.53 -20.08 9.62
CA LEU A 216 -12.19 -19.60 9.29
C LEU A 216 -12.07 -19.28 7.79
N MET A 217 -12.56 -20.17 6.92
CA MET A 217 -12.56 -19.94 5.48
C MET A 217 -13.43 -18.74 5.09
N ARG A 218 -14.58 -18.56 5.73
CA ARG A 218 -15.42 -17.37 5.54
C ARG A 218 -14.69 -16.10 5.98
N ALA A 219 -13.96 -16.13 7.10
CA ALA A 219 -13.14 -15.01 7.53
C ALA A 219 -12.04 -14.67 6.52
N ARG A 220 -11.28 -15.67 6.04
CA ARG A 220 -10.23 -15.48 5.00
C ARG A 220 -10.80 -14.89 3.72
N ARG A 221 -11.96 -15.37 3.27
CA ARG A 221 -12.68 -14.83 2.09
C ARG A 221 -13.08 -13.37 2.27
N ASN A 222 -13.58 -12.99 3.44
CA ASN A 222 -13.96 -11.61 3.71
C ASN A 222 -12.74 -10.68 3.71
N THR A 223 -11.64 -11.11 4.33
CA THR A 223 -10.37 -10.36 4.28
C THR A 223 -9.88 -10.19 2.85
N PHE A 224 -9.88 -11.27 2.05
CA PHE A 224 -9.52 -11.19 0.63
C PHE A 224 -10.38 -10.20 -0.15
N LYS A 225 -11.70 -10.18 0.05
CA LYS A 225 -12.58 -9.21 -0.61
C LYS A 225 -12.20 -7.76 -0.30
N THR A 226 -11.87 -7.45 0.95
CA THR A 226 -11.38 -6.13 1.33
C THR A 226 -10.08 -5.79 0.60
N LEU A 227 -9.12 -6.73 0.57
CA LEU A 227 -7.83 -6.50 -0.06
C LEU A 227 -7.90 -6.42 -1.60
N LEU A 228 -8.87 -7.11 -2.21
CA LEU A 228 -9.21 -6.93 -3.62
C LEU A 228 -9.67 -5.49 -3.90
N ILE A 229 -10.50 -4.91 -3.03
CA ILE A 229 -10.93 -3.50 -3.16
C ILE A 229 -9.73 -2.56 -3.04
N VAL A 230 -8.81 -2.81 -2.10
CA VAL A 230 -7.56 -2.04 -1.97
C VAL A 230 -6.74 -2.09 -3.27
N CYS A 231 -6.57 -3.27 -3.86
CA CYS A 231 -5.82 -3.39 -5.12
C CYS A 231 -6.51 -2.72 -6.30
N VAL A 232 -7.84 -2.78 -6.39
CA VAL A 232 -8.59 -2.04 -7.42
C VAL A 232 -8.43 -0.53 -7.23
N ALA A 233 -8.48 -0.03 -6.00
CA ALA A 233 -8.22 1.38 -5.70
C ALA A 233 -6.79 1.79 -6.11
N PHE A 234 -5.79 0.95 -5.84
CA PHE A 234 -4.42 1.15 -6.31
C PHE A 234 -4.35 1.28 -7.84
N ILE A 235 -4.94 0.33 -8.58
CA ILE A 235 -4.94 0.36 -10.05
C ILE A 235 -5.57 1.66 -10.56
N ILE A 236 -6.74 2.04 -10.04
CA ILE A 236 -7.45 3.25 -10.48
C ILE A 236 -6.63 4.51 -10.19
N CYS A 237 -6.06 4.63 -8.99
CA CYS A 237 -5.27 5.78 -8.59
C CYS A 237 -3.97 5.94 -9.38
N TRP A 238 -3.30 4.84 -9.71
CA TRP A 238 -1.97 4.86 -10.34
C TRP A 238 -2.00 4.80 -11.87
N SER A 239 -3.03 4.22 -12.49
CA SER A 239 -3.07 4.03 -13.95
C SER A 239 -2.85 5.33 -14.74
N PRO A 240 -3.53 6.45 -14.44
CA PRO A 240 -3.42 7.64 -15.28
C PRO A 240 -2.00 8.21 -15.29
N ASP A 241 -1.38 8.35 -14.12
CA ASP A 241 0.00 8.85 -13.98
C ASP A 241 1.02 7.91 -14.62
N GLN A 242 0.87 6.59 -14.42
CA GLN A 242 1.81 5.60 -14.98
C GLN A 242 1.72 5.51 -16.50
N ILE A 243 0.51 5.59 -17.06
CA ILE A 243 0.32 5.63 -18.52
C ILE A 243 0.88 6.94 -19.07
N PHE A 244 0.61 8.08 -18.44
CA PHE A 244 1.14 9.38 -18.85
C PHE A 244 2.67 9.41 -18.84
N PHE A 245 3.29 8.88 -17.78
CA PHE A 245 4.73 8.76 -17.68
C PHE A 245 5.32 7.78 -18.70
N PHE A 246 4.64 6.67 -19.00
CA PHE A 246 5.07 5.74 -20.04
C PHE A 246 5.03 6.39 -21.43
N LEU A 247 3.94 7.09 -21.77
CA LEU A 247 3.77 7.82 -23.03
C LEU A 247 4.90 8.84 -23.26
N PHE A 248 5.23 9.63 -22.23
CA PHE A 248 6.38 10.54 -22.26
C PHE A 248 7.68 9.83 -22.64
N ASN A 249 7.96 8.69 -21.99
CA ASN A 249 9.23 7.98 -22.16
C ASN A 249 9.36 7.24 -23.49
N ILE A 250 8.25 6.98 -24.19
CA ILE A 250 8.26 6.44 -25.56
C ILE A 250 8.24 7.55 -26.63
N GLY A 251 8.29 8.82 -26.24
CA GLY A 251 8.43 9.96 -27.14
C GLY A 251 7.12 10.65 -27.53
N VAL A 252 6.02 10.37 -26.83
CA VAL A 252 4.79 11.15 -26.99
C VAL A 252 4.94 12.47 -26.27
N GLU A 253 4.60 13.58 -26.95
CA GLU A 253 4.58 14.90 -26.33
C GLU A 253 3.50 14.96 -25.25
N VAL A 254 3.92 15.25 -24.02
CA VAL A 254 3.04 15.42 -22.88
C VAL A 254 3.43 16.66 -22.09
N ASP A 255 2.44 17.36 -21.54
CA ASP A 255 2.67 18.56 -20.73
C ASP A 255 2.49 18.25 -19.24
N PHE A 256 3.62 18.19 -18.52
CA PHE A 256 3.64 17.97 -17.07
C PHE A 256 3.13 19.16 -16.25
N ASN A 257 2.97 20.33 -16.86
CA ASN A 257 2.43 21.54 -16.21
C ASN A 257 0.92 21.72 -16.47
N SER A 258 0.31 20.81 -17.23
CA SER A 258 -1.12 20.87 -17.55
C SER A 258 -2.00 20.55 -16.33
N PRO A 259 -3.25 21.06 -16.28
CA PRO A 259 -4.25 20.65 -15.28
C PRO A 259 -4.47 19.13 -15.22
N VAL A 260 -4.30 18.43 -16.34
CA VAL A 260 -4.44 16.97 -16.44
C VAL A 260 -3.31 16.26 -15.67
N SER A 261 -2.06 16.72 -15.84
CA SER A 261 -0.92 16.22 -15.06
C SER A 261 -1.15 16.39 -13.56
N TYR A 262 -1.60 17.58 -13.13
CA TYR A 262 -1.92 17.82 -11.72
C TYR A 262 -3.03 16.91 -11.17
N LEU A 263 -4.05 16.62 -11.97
CA LEU A 263 -5.10 15.67 -11.61
C LEU A 263 -4.52 14.26 -11.42
N PHE A 264 -3.66 13.79 -12.33
CA PHE A 264 -3.06 12.46 -12.26
C PHE A 264 -2.17 12.28 -11.03
N VAL A 265 -1.33 13.28 -10.72
CA VAL A 265 -0.53 13.27 -9.48
C VAL A 265 -1.43 13.30 -8.23
N GLY A 266 -2.55 14.04 -8.29
CA GLY A 266 -3.57 14.02 -7.25
C GLY A 266 -4.18 12.63 -7.04
N MET A 267 -4.50 11.92 -8.12
CA MET A 267 -5.01 10.54 -8.06
C MET A 267 -4.01 9.57 -7.43
N VAL A 268 -2.72 9.72 -7.72
CA VAL A 268 -1.65 8.95 -7.05
C VAL A 268 -1.62 9.26 -5.56
N SER A 269 -1.73 10.53 -5.18
CA SER A 269 -1.73 10.94 -3.78
C SER A 269 -2.92 10.37 -3.00
N LEU A 270 -4.11 10.27 -3.62
CA LEU A 270 -5.28 9.64 -3.00
C LEU A 270 -5.03 8.21 -2.56
N ASN A 271 -4.19 7.45 -3.26
CA ASN A 271 -3.87 6.07 -2.90
C ASN A 271 -3.37 5.96 -1.45
N CYS A 272 -2.63 6.96 -0.97
CA CYS A 272 -2.09 7.01 0.39
C CYS A 272 -3.18 7.13 1.46
N CYS A 273 -4.36 7.67 1.16
CA CYS A 273 -5.37 7.94 2.19
C CYS A 273 -6.65 7.10 2.06
N LEU A 274 -6.83 6.33 0.98
CA LEU A 274 -8.03 5.50 0.77
C LEU A 274 -8.10 4.27 1.67
N ASN A 275 -6.95 3.67 2.00
CA ASN A 275 -6.87 2.40 2.73
C ASN A 275 -7.62 2.41 4.08
N PRO A 276 -7.44 3.41 4.97
CA PRO A 276 -8.20 3.52 6.21
C PRO A 276 -9.73 3.48 6.03
N PHE A 277 -10.27 4.17 5.01
CA PHE A 277 -11.71 4.16 4.74
C PHE A 277 -12.20 2.79 4.28
N ILE A 278 -11.44 2.14 3.39
CA ILE A 278 -11.74 0.77 2.94
C ILE A 278 -11.78 -0.19 4.14
N TYR A 279 -10.81 -0.09 5.05
CA TYR A 279 -10.77 -0.91 6.25
C TYR A 279 -11.93 -0.60 7.20
N ALA A 280 -12.24 0.68 7.45
CA ALA A 280 -13.34 1.10 8.32
C ALA A 280 -14.71 0.62 7.80
N ILE A 281 -14.92 0.57 6.49
CA ILE A 281 -16.22 0.21 5.88
C ILE A 281 -16.35 -1.30 5.66
N LYS A 282 -15.29 -1.98 5.21
CA LYS A 282 -15.38 -3.38 4.74
C LYS A 282 -14.65 -4.36 5.63
N TYR A 283 -13.62 -3.96 6.36
CA TYR A 283 -12.81 -4.91 7.12
C TYR A 283 -13.39 -5.18 8.51
N LYS A 284 -14.21 -6.23 8.62
CA LYS A 284 -14.93 -6.58 9.86
C LYS A 284 -14.03 -6.72 11.09
N GLN A 285 -12.80 -7.25 10.95
CA GLN A 285 -11.87 -7.37 12.08
C GLN A 285 -11.44 -5.99 12.58
N PHE A 286 -11.13 -5.08 11.66
CA PHE A 286 -10.79 -3.70 11.98
C PHE A 286 -11.97 -2.95 12.61
N GLN A 287 -13.19 -3.15 12.11
CA GLN A 287 -14.41 -2.59 12.73
C GLN A 287 -14.59 -3.06 14.17
N LYS A 288 -14.37 -4.35 14.45
CA LYS A 288 -14.40 -4.88 15.82
C LYS A 288 -13.29 -4.24 16.67
N ALA A 289 -12.10 -4.08 16.12
CA ALA A 289 -10.97 -3.46 16.82
C ALA A 289 -11.24 -1.99 17.15
N LEU A 290 -11.85 -1.22 16.23
CA LEU A 290 -12.32 0.14 16.49
C LEU A 290 -13.31 0.19 17.66
N LYS A 291 -14.26 -0.75 17.74
CA LYS A 291 -15.18 -0.85 18.90
C LYS A 291 -14.45 -1.17 20.20
N VAL A 292 -13.36 -1.94 20.18
CA VAL A 292 -12.55 -2.17 21.39
C VAL A 292 -11.85 -0.89 21.84
N VAL A 293 -11.30 -0.12 20.90
CA VAL A 293 -10.54 1.11 21.23
C VAL A 293 -11.47 2.25 21.67
N PHE A 294 -12.59 2.45 20.96
CA PHE A 294 -13.47 3.61 21.14
C PHE A 294 -14.85 3.28 21.71
N GLY A 295 -15.25 2.01 21.77
CA GLY A 295 -16.56 1.60 22.30
C GLY A 295 -16.70 1.77 23.80
N LYS A 296 -17.94 1.72 24.28
CA LYS A 296 -18.28 1.85 25.71
C LYS A 296 -17.75 0.67 26.51
N ARG A 297 -17.59 0.83 27.84
CA ARG A 297 -16.99 -0.18 28.73
C ARG A 297 -17.64 -1.57 28.63
N GLY A 298 -18.96 -1.65 28.38
CA GLY A 298 -19.69 -2.90 28.15
C GLY A 298 -19.36 -3.59 26.81
N ASP A 299 -19.20 -2.82 25.73
CA ASP A 299 -18.79 -3.34 24.41
C ASP A 299 -17.35 -3.87 24.44
N ARG A 300 -16.47 -3.22 25.21
CA ARG A 300 -15.08 -3.64 25.40
C ARG A 300 -14.99 -5.00 26.10
N ALA A 301 -15.81 -5.22 27.13
CA ALA A 301 -15.87 -6.50 27.84
C ALA A 301 -16.36 -7.62 26.92
N SER A 302 -17.43 -7.41 26.16
CA SER A 302 -17.99 -8.41 25.24
C SER A 302 -17.01 -8.82 24.12
N VAL A 303 -16.23 -7.88 23.58
CA VAL A 303 -15.21 -8.19 22.56
C VAL A 303 -13.93 -8.77 23.16
N ALA A 304 -13.56 -8.40 24.39
CA ALA A 304 -12.44 -9.02 25.10
C ALA A 304 -12.71 -10.51 25.38
N THR A 305 -13.93 -10.88 25.78
CA THR A 305 -14.33 -12.29 25.99
C THR A 305 -14.29 -13.11 24.69
N LEU A 306 -14.56 -12.49 23.54
CA LEU A 306 -14.41 -13.13 22.23
C LEU A 306 -12.94 -13.34 21.82
N SER A 307 -12.00 -12.58 22.39
CA SER A 307 -10.56 -12.69 22.10
C SER A 307 -9.83 -13.73 22.96
N THR A 308 -10.35 -14.06 24.14
CA THR A 308 -9.81 -15.09 25.04
C THR A 308 -10.29 -16.50 24.68
N GLY A 309 -11.41 -16.65 23.98
CA GLY A 309 -11.94 -17.95 23.52
C GLY A 309 -11.32 -18.53 22.25
N GLN A 310 -10.21 -17.96 21.74
CA GLN A 310 -9.49 -18.43 20.55
C GLN A 310 -8.06 -18.95 20.85
N ASN A 311 -7.71 -19.13 22.13
CA ASN A 311 -6.48 -19.82 22.52
C ASN A 311 -6.72 -21.32 22.67
#